data_AF-A0A947HUU9-F1
#
_entry.id   AF-A0A947HUU9-F1
#
_cell.length_a   1.000
_cell.length_b   1.000
_cell.length_c   1.000
_cell.angle_alpha   90.00
_cell.angle_beta   90.00
_cell.angle_gamma   90.00
#
_symmetry.space_group_name_H-M   'P 1'
#
loop_
_entity.id
_entity.type
_entity.pdbx_description
1 polymer ?
#
loop_
_entity_poly.entity_id
_entity_poly.type
_entity_poly.pdbx_seq_one_letter_code
_entity_poly.pdbx_strand_id
1 'polypeptide(L)' 'MNQRVLTGITTTGTPHLGNYVGAIRPAIAASREPGVESFFFLADYHALIKCDDPA' A
#
# COMPACT_ATOMS: atom_id res chain seq x y z
N MET A 1 -17.28 -11.99 12.26
CA MET A 1 -16.53 -10.74 12.49
C MET A 1 -15.52 -10.65 11.36
N ASN A 2 -15.51 -9.56 10.61
CA ASN A 2 -14.59 -9.44 9.45
C ASN A 2 -13.23 -8.93 9.92
N GLN A 3 -12.16 -9.49 9.36
CA GLN A 3 -10.80 -9.01 9.57
C GLN A 3 -10.57 -7.76 8.73
N ARG A 4 -10.26 -6.64 9.40
CA ARG A 4 -9.91 -5.39 8.72
C ARG A 4 -8.42 -5.32 8.47
N VAL A 5 -8.04 -5.02 7.24
CA VAL A 5 -6.65 -4.88 6.81
C VAL A 5 -6.46 -3.48 6.22
N LEU A 6 -5.44 -2.76 6.69
CA LEU A 6 -5.04 -1.47 6.14
C LEU A 6 -3.63 -1.60 5.55
N THR A 7 -3.45 -1.25 4.28
CA THR A 7 -2.15 -1.30 3.60
C THR A 7 -1.93 -0.02 2.81
N GLY A 8 -0.73 0.55 2.93
CA GLY A 8 -0.34 1.76 2.22
C GLY A 8 0.91 1.57 1.38
N ILE A 9 1.02 2.34 0.29
CA ILE A 9 2.23 2.40 -0.54
C ILE A 9 2.77 3.84 -0.49
N THR A 10 4.04 3.99 -0.13
CA THR A 10 4.73 5.29 -0.21
C THR A 10 4.93 5.68 -1.66
N THR A 11 4.53 6.89 -2.03
CA THR A 11 4.67 7.45 -3.38
C THR A 11 6.09 7.96 -3.60
N THR A 12 7.08 7.07 -3.74
CA THR A 12 8.49 7.45 -4.01
C THR A 12 8.77 7.65 -5.51
N GLY A 13 7.79 8.13 -6.28
CA GLY A 13 7.82 8.22 -7.74
C GLY A 13 7.06 7.09 -8.45
N THR A 14 7.60 6.55 -9.54
CA THR A 14 6.95 5.49 -10.33
C THR A 14 7.00 4.13 -9.63
N PRO A 15 5.88 3.42 -9.45
CA PRO A 15 5.88 2.07 -8.91
C PRO A 15 6.78 1.13 -9.71
N HIS A 16 7.55 0.30 -9.02
CA HIS A 16 8.45 -0.67 -9.64
C HIS A 16 8.01 -2.12 -9.34
N LEU A 17 8.64 -3.08 -10.03
CA LEU A 17 8.29 -4.50 -9.91
C LEU A 17 8.36 -5.02 -8.46
N GLY A 18 9.31 -4.52 -7.68
CA GLY A 18 9.41 -4.79 -6.25
C GLY A 18 8.16 -4.39 -5.46
N ASN A 19 7.56 -3.22 -5.72
CA ASN A 19 6.28 -2.84 -5.07
C ASN A 19 5.16 -3.79 -5.52
N TYR A 20 5.15 -4.16 -6.80
CA TYR A 20 4.13 -5.05 -7.34
C TYR A 20 4.16 -6.44 -6.69
N VAL A 21 5.33 -7.10 -6.72
CA VAL A 21 5.48 -8.47 -6.21
C VAL A 21 5.43 -8.50 -4.69
N GLY A 22 6.03 -7.52 -4.02
CA GLY A 22 6.19 -7.51 -2.57
C GLY A 22 4.95 -7.03 -1.79
N ALA A 23 4.17 -6.11 -2.35
CA ALA A 23 3.06 -5.49 -1.63
C ALA A 23 1.73 -5.55 -2.41
N ILE A 24 1.69 -5.07 -3.66
CA ILE A 24 0.42 -4.89 -4.39
C ILE A 24 -0.26 -6.24 -4.69
N ARG A 25 0.44 -7.16 -5.34
CA ARG A 25 -0.12 -8.46 -5.73
C ARG A 25 -0.64 -9.27 -4.53
N PRO A 26 0.12 -9.45 -3.43
CA PRO A 26 -0.40 -10.19 -2.26
C PRO A 26 -1.55 -9.46 -1.57
N ALA A 27 -1.52 -8.12 -1.48
CA ALA A 27 -2.60 -7.34 -0.88
C ALA A 27 -3.93 -7.49 -1.63
N ILE A 28 -3.91 -7.52 -2.97
CA ILE A 28 -5.10 -7.76 -3.81
C ILE A 28 -5.59 -9.21 -3.70
N ALA A 29 -4.68 -10.17 -3.54
CA ALA A 29 -5.08 -11.57 -3.33
C ALA A 29 -5.81 -11.73 -1.99
N ALA A 30 -5.24 -11.19 -0.91
CA ALA A 30 -5.82 -11.22 0.43
C ALA A 30 -7.16 -10.47 0.51
N SER A 31 -7.35 -9.38 -0.24
CA SER A 31 -8.61 -8.63 -0.22
C SER A 31 -9.80 -9.38 -0.81
N ARG A 32 -9.57 -10.50 -1.49
CA ARG A 32 -10.62 -11.35 -2.08
C ARG A 32 -11.01 -12.50 -1.16
N GLU A 33 -10.31 -12.68 -0.05
CA GLU A 33 -10.63 -13.74 0.90
C GLU A 33 -11.95 -13.43 1.64
N PRO A 34 -12.82 -14.43 1.83
CA PRO A 34 -14.07 -14.24 2.56
C PRO A 34 -13.81 -13.72 3.98
N GLY A 35 -14.57 -12.71 4.38
CA GLY A 35 -14.45 -12.12 5.72
C GLY A 35 -13.29 -11.14 5.88
N VAL A 36 -12.58 -10.78 4.80
CA VAL A 36 -11.56 -9.71 4.81
C VAL A 36 -12.16 -8.41 4.28
N GLU A 37 -11.95 -7.32 5.03
CA GLU A 37 -12.28 -5.95 4.63
C GLU A 37 -10.98 -5.17 4.47
N SER A 38 -10.58 -4.89 3.23
CA SER A 38 -9.29 -4.24 2.92
C SER A 38 -9.41 -2.77 2.60
N PHE A 39 -8.53 -1.96 3.18
CA PHE A 39 -8.37 -0.54 2.95
C PHE A 39 -6.97 -0.27 2.37
N PHE A 40 -6.94 0.45 1.24
CA PHE A 40 -5.72 0.81 0.54
C PHE A 40 -5.55 2.32 0.52
N PHE A 41 -4.34 2.80 0.78
CA PHE A 41 -4.04 4.23 0.70
C PHE A 41 -2.68 4.51 0.07
N LEU A 42 -2.53 5.71 -0.47
CA LEU A 42 -1.24 6.25 -0.85
C LEU A 42 -0.69 7.02 0.34
N ALA A 43 0.50 6.63 0.80
CA ALA A 43 1.13 7.20 1.98
C ALA A 43 1.97 8.43 1.60
N ASP A 44 1.34 9.42 0.97
CA ASP A 44 1.97 10.66 0.46
C ASP A 44 2.59 11.50 1.58
N TYR A 45 1.93 11.63 2.73
CA TYR A 45 2.49 12.36 3.88
C TYR A 45 3.75 11.71 4.47
N HIS A 46 4.01 10.43 4.21
CA HIS A 46 5.26 9.80 4.64
C HIS A 46 6.46 10.28 3.81
N ALA A 47 6.23 10.93 2.66
CA ALA A 47 7.28 11.61 1.90
C ALA A 47 7.83 12.82 2.67
N LEU A 48 7.00 13.52 3.47
CA LEU A 48 7.39 14.72 4.21
C LEU A 48 8.52 14.48 5.23
N ILE A 49 8.74 13.24 5.64
CA ILE A 49 9.79 12.85 6.61
C ILE A 49 10.89 11.99 5.98
N LYS A 50 10.82 11.71 4.68
CA LYS A 50 11.76 10.83 3.95
C LYS A 50 12.45 11.51 2.76
N CYS A 51 11.88 12.58 2.22
CA CYS A 51 12.41 13.29 1.07
C CYS A 51 13.01 14.62 1.51
N ASP A 52 14.28 14.86 1.18
CA ASP A 52 14.93 16.17 1.34
C ASP A 52 14.36 17.23 0.37
N ASP A 53 13.57 16.82 -0.64
CA ASP A 53 12.84 17.70 -1.57
C ASP A 53 11.45 17.11 -1.89
N PRO A 54 10.39 17.55 -1.19
CA PRO A 54 9.02 17.14 -1.48
C PRO A 54 8.44 17.93 -2.67
N ALA A 55 7.94 17.20 -3.68
CA ALA A 55 7.29 17.77 -4.88
C ALA A 55 5.86 18.28 -4.60
#